data_AF-A0A382ZPJ3-F1
#
_entry.id   AF-A0A382ZPJ3-F1
#
_cell.length_a   1.000
_cell.length_b   1.000
_cell.length_c   1.000
_cell.angle_alpha   90.00
_cell.angle_beta   90.00
_cell.angle_gamma   90.00
#
_symmetry.space_group_name_H-M   'P 1'
#
loop_
_entity.id
_entity.type
_entity.pdbx_description
1 polymer ?
#
loop_
_entity_poly.entity_id
_entity_poly.type
_entity_poly.pdbx_seq_one_letter_code
_entity_poly.pdbx_strand_id
1 'polypeptide(L)'
;VLSGDLACEHDIFSMTPEGVGVSFTRLKTDDYTTTETLAAHVEQIAEAASRIQPDVKPDVISYCCTSGSIVIGEEEVKRQIAIGAPYAKPMSLVSGVVAALNIVKAKKIVIGTPYL
;
A
#
# COMPACT_ATOMS: atom_id res chain seq x y z
N VAL A 1 0.59 1.52 -6.04
CA VAL A 1 -0.09 2.80 -5.70
C VAL A 1 -1.40 2.88 -6.48
N LEU A 2 -2.34 3.75 -6.12
CA LEU A 2 -3.55 3.95 -6.92
C LEU A 2 -3.25 4.78 -8.17
N SER A 3 -3.96 4.54 -9.28
CA SER A 3 -3.71 5.26 -10.55
C SER A 3 -3.97 6.76 -10.45
N GLY A 4 -4.93 7.17 -9.62
CA GLY A 4 -5.27 8.58 -9.36
C GLY A 4 -4.49 9.23 -8.21
N ASP A 5 -3.60 8.50 -7.53
CA ASP A 5 -2.79 9.05 -6.44
C ASP A 5 -1.60 9.83 -7.01
N LEU A 6 -1.56 11.13 -6.71
CA LEU A 6 -0.52 12.05 -7.14
C LEU A 6 0.56 12.30 -6.06
N ALA A 7 0.31 11.89 -4.82
CA ALA A 7 1.14 12.22 -3.67
C ALA A 7 2.05 11.06 -3.25
N CYS A 8 1.54 9.81 -3.24
CA CYS A 8 2.25 8.66 -2.67
C CYS A 8 3.66 8.47 -3.27
N GLU A 9 3.81 8.53 -4.60
CA GLU A 9 5.12 8.35 -5.24
C GLU A 9 6.09 9.48 -4.89
N HIS A 10 5.63 10.73 -4.94
CA HIS A 10 6.43 11.91 -4.60
C HIS A 10 6.90 11.84 -3.14
N ASP A 11 5.98 11.58 -2.21
CA ASP A 11 6.29 11.58 -0.78
C ASP A 11 7.24 10.44 -0.44
N ILE A 12 7.03 9.24 -1.00
CA ILE A 12 7.95 8.12 -0.80
C ILE A 12 9.34 8.46 -1.33
N PHE A 13 9.48 9.01 -2.54
CA PHE A 13 10.80 9.41 -3.04
C PHE A 13 11.46 10.46 -2.14
N SER A 14 10.69 11.43 -1.64
CA SER A 14 11.23 12.49 -0.76
C SER A 14 11.69 11.96 0.60
N MET A 15 11.08 10.89 1.09
CA MET A 15 11.38 10.26 2.38
C MET A 15 12.36 9.08 2.28
N THR A 16 12.71 8.65 1.07
CA THR A 16 13.56 7.49 0.85
C THR A 16 14.99 7.79 1.29
N PRO A 17 15.58 7.00 2.21
CA PRO A 17 16.95 7.20 2.64
C PRO A 17 17.95 6.81 1.55
N GLU A 18 19.18 7.32 1.66
CA GLU A 18 20.27 6.95 0.76
C GLU A 18 20.50 5.43 0.75
N GLY A 19 20.71 4.87 -0.45
CA GLY A 19 20.93 3.43 -0.64
C GLY A 19 19.67 2.58 -0.75
N VAL A 20 18.46 3.15 -0.59
CA VAL A 20 17.19 2.44 -0.78
C VAL A 20 16.61 2.74 -2.15
N GLY A 21 16.38 1.69 -2.94
CA GLY A 21 15.70 1.78 -4.23
C GLY A 21 14.18 1.67 -4.07
N VAL A 22 13.44 2.45 -4.86
CA VAL A 22 11.97 2.40 -4.88
C VAL A 22 11.48 2.15 -6.29
N SER A 23 10.47 1.30 -6.42
CA SER A 23 9.79 0.99 -7.68
C SER A 23 8.28 0.98 -7.47
N PHE A 24 7.55 1.37 -8.50
CA PHE A 24 6.10 1.51 -8.42
C PHE A 24 5.40 0.78 -9.57
N THR A 25 4.25 0.23 -9.25
CA THR A 25 3.20 -0.14 -10.20
C THR A 25 1.92 0.55 -9.75
N ARG A 26 1.06 0.88 -10.71
CA ARG A 26 -0.26 1.45 -10.44
C ARG A 26 -1.32 0.35 -10.49
N LEU A 27 -2.31 0.45 -9.60
CA LEU A 27 -3.57 -0.27 -9.71
C LEU A 27 -4.57 0.69 -10.34
N LYS A 28 -5.41 0.19 -11.25
CA LYS A 28 -6.49 1.00 -11.80
C LYS A 28 -7.52 1.24 -10.70
N THR A 29 -7.87 2.50 -10.51
CA THR A 29 -8.90 2.96 -9.58
C THR A 29 -10.01 3.64 -10.37
N ASP A 30 -11.26 3.42 -9.96
CA ASP A 30 -12.43 4.09 -10.52
C ASP A 30 -12.54 5.55 -10.07
N ASP A 31 -13.30 6.35 -10.80
CA ASP A 31 -13.44 7.80 -10.56
C ASP A 31 -14.09 8.13 -9.21
N TYR A 32 -14.87 7.19 -8.64
CA TYR A 32 -15.55 7.34 -7.36
C TYR A 32 -14.95 6.42 -6.31
N THR A 33 -14.62 6.98 -5.14
CA THR A 33 -14.17 6.19 -3.99
C THR A 33 -15.37 5.76 -3.16
N THR A 34 -15.67 4.46 -3.21
CA THR A 34 -16.71 3.78 -2.40
C THR A 34 -16.11 2.53 -1.77
N THR A 35 -16.83 1.91 -0.84
CA THR A 35 -16.41 0.63 -0.26
C THR A 35 -16.24 -0.46 -1.33
N GLU A 36 -17.11 -0.49 -2.33
CA GLU A 36 -17.11 -1.49 -3.40
C GLU A 36 -15.93 -1.30 -4.33
N THR A 37 -15.69 -0.06 -4.78
CA THR A 37 -14.55 0.26 -5.68
C THR A 37 -13.21 0.07 -4.97
N LEU A 38 -13.14 0.38 -3.67
CA LEU A 38 -11.95 0.11 -2.86
C LEU A 38 -11.69 -1.39 -2.69
N ALA A 39 -12.74 -2.18 -2.46
CA ALA A 39 -12.64 -3.63 -2.32
C ALA A 39 -12.17 -4.30 -3.61
N ALA A 40 -12.63 -3.82 -4.77
CA ALA A 40 -12.28 -4.36 -6.09
C ALA A 40 -10.78 -4.32 -6.41
N HIS A 41 -10.00 -3.44 -5.74
CA HIS A 41 -8.55 -3.44 -5.92
C HIS A 41 -7.89 -4.78 -5.57
N VAL A 42 -8.48 -5.60 -4.69
CA VAL A 42 -7.95 -6.91 -4.28
C VAL A 42 -7.64 -7.82 -5.48
N GLU A 43 -8.45 -7.73 -6.53
CA GLU A 43 -8.34 -8.53 -7.75
C GLU A 43 -7.08 -8.19 -8.57
N GLN A 44 -6.54 -6.98 -8.37
CA GLN A 44 -5.39 -6.47 -9.12
C GLN A 44 -4.07 -6.58 -8.34
N ILE A 45 -4.11 -6.75 -7.01
CA ILE A 45 -2.91 -6.64 -6.15
C ILE A 45 -1.84 -7.68 -6.51
N ALA A 46 -2.21 -8.94 -6.71
CA ALA A 46 -1.24 -9.99 -7.01
C ALA A 46 -0.55 -9.76 -8.36
N GLU A 47 -1.32 -9.42 -9.38
CA GLU A 47 -0.80 -9.14 -10.73
C GLU A 47 0.07 -7.88 -10.75
N ALA A 48 -0.28 -6.86 -9.96
CA ALA A 48 0.55 -5.68 -9.77
C ALA A 48 1.86 -6.01 -9.04
N ALA A 49 1.81 -6.77 -7.94
CA ALA A 49 2.98 -7.13 -7.16
C ALA A 49 4.01 -7.93 -7.97
N SER A 50 3.55 -8.84 -8.84
CA SER A 50 4.45 -9.65 -9.68
C SER A 50 5.27 -8.84 -10.70
N ARG A 51 4.81 -7.64 -11.07
CA ARG A 51 5.53 -6.73 -11.98
C ARG A 51 6.69 -6.01 -11.31
N ILE A 52 6.71 -5.91 -9.98
CA ILE A 52 7.73 -5.12 -9.28
C ILE A 52 9.04 -5.92 -9.20
N GLN A 53 9.97 -5.62 -10.13
CA GLN A 53 11.38 -6.05 -10.10
C GLN A 53 11.59 -7.53 -9.75
N PRO A 54 10.95 -8.48 -10.45
CA PRO A 54 11.01 -9.91 -10.11
C PRO A 54 12.43 -10.49 -10.15
N ASP A 55 13.31 -9.92 -10.96
CA ASP A 55 14.71 -10.37 -11.09
C ASP A 55 15.59 -9.88 -9.94
N VAL A 56 15.33 -8.67 -9.43
CA VAL A 56 16.10 -8.05 -8.33
C VAL A 56 15.53 -8.45 -6.96
N LYS A 57 14.26 -8.85 -6.90
CA LYS A 57 13.53 -9.30 -5.70
C LYS A 57 13.56 -8.25 -4.59
N PRO A 58 12.65 -7.26 -4.61
CA PRO A 58 12.57 -6.27 -3.53
C PRO A 58 12.39 -6.94 -2.16
N ASP A 59 13.03 -6.38 -1.13
CA ASP A 59 12.90 -6.86 0.25
C ASP A 59 11.44 -6.79 0.75
N VAL A 60 10.71 -5.77 0.32
CA VAL A 60 9.37 -5.42 0.79
C VAL A 60 8.52 -4.91 -0.37
N ILE A 61 7.24 -5.30 -0.39
CA ILE A 61 6.22 -4.71 -1.28
C ILE A 61 5.04 -4.23 -0.44
N SER A 62 4.63 -2.99 -0.69
CA SER A 62 3.53 -2.33 0.02
C SER A 62 2.38 -1.98 -0.90
N TYR A 63 1.15 -2.27 -0.45
CA TYR A 63 -0.04 -1.66 -1.03
C TYR A 63 -0.25 -0.24 -0.49
N CYS A 64 0.04 0.76 -1.33
CA CYS A 64 -0.10 2.19 -1.00
C CYS A 64 -1.55 2.69 -1.16
N CYS A 65 -2.46 2.21 -0.32
CA CYS A 65 -3.77 2.82 -0.10
C CYS A 65 -4.29 2.52 1.31
N THR A 66 -4.48 3.54 2.15
CA THR A 66 -4.94 3.35 3.54
C THR A 66 -6.37 2.83 3.60
N SER A 67 -7.31 3.52 2.93
CA SER A 67 -8.73 3.13 2.92
C SER A 67 -8.95 1.76 2.29
N GLY A 68 -8.30 1.48 1.15
CA GLY A 68 -8.31 0.16 0.54
C GLY A 68 -7.76 -0.93 1.46
N SER A 69 -6.69 -0.66 2.20
CA SER A 69 -6.15 -1.63 3.17
C SER A 69 -7.12 -1.93 4.32
N ILE A 70 -7.90 -0.93 4.75
CA ILE A 70 -8.93 -1.10 5.78
C ILE A 70 -10.11 -1.90 5.23
N VAL A 71 -10.61 -1.53 4.04
CA VAL A 71 -11.80 -2.15 3.41
C VAL A 71 -11.53 -3.60 2.99
N ILE A 72 -10.38 -3.88 2.39
CA ILE A 72 -9.98 -5.23 1.95
C ILE A 72 -9.57 -6.08 3.18
N GLY A 73 -9.00 -5.44 4.20
CA GLY A 73 -8.37 -6.10 5.33
C GLY A 73 -6.87 -6.35 5.08
N GLU A 74 -6.06 -6.05 6.11
CA GLU A 74 -4.60 -6.08 6.02
C GLU A 74 -4.05 -7.47 5.65
N GLU A 75 -4.61 -8.53 6.24
CA GLU A 75 -4.15 -9.89 5.98
C GLU A 75 -4.46 -10.35 4.55
N GLU A 76 -5.59 -9.93 3.99
CA GLU A 76 -5.93 -10.25 2.61
C GLU A 76 -5.04 -9.49 1.62
N VAL A 77 -4.77 -8.20 1.87
CA VAL A 77 -3.77 -7.43 1.10
C VAL A 77 -2.42 -8.14 1.12
N LYS A 78 -1.95 -8.54 2.31
CA LYS A 78 -0.66 -9.24 2.43
C LYS A 78 -0.66 -10.57 1.68
N ARG A 79 -1.76 -11.32 1.75
CA ARG A 79 -1.92 -12.59 1.05
C ARG A 79 -1.83 -12.41 -0.47
N GLN A 80 -2.50 -11.40 -1.02
CA GLN A 80 -2.44 -11.11 -2.46
C GLN A 80 -1.05 -10.69 -2.91
N ILE A 81 -0.35 -9.85 -2.13
CA ILE A 81 1.04 -9.49 -2.41
C ILE A 81 1.92 -10.75 -2.41
N ALA A 82 1.76 -11.64 -1.43
CA ALA A 82 2.52 -12.88 -1.35
C ALA A 82 2.23 -13.85 -2.51
N ILE A 83 1.03 -13.81 -3.11
CA ILE A 83 0.72 -14.58 -4.33
C ILE A 83 1.52 -14.04 -5.52
N GLY A 84 1.53 -12.72 -5.71
CA GLY A 84 2.19 -12.08 -6.85
C GLY A 84 3.71 -12.05 -6.74
N ALA A 85 4.22 -11.85 -5.52
CA ALA A 85 5.63 -11.68 -5.22
C ALA A 85 6.00 -12.49 -3.97
N PRO A 86 6.03 -13.83 -4.05
CA PRO A 86 6.33 -14.71 -2.90
C PRO A 86 7.74 -14.53 -2.33
N TYR A 87 8.61 -13.82 -3.04
CA TYR A 87 9.98 -13.50 -2.66
C TYR A 87 10.10 -12.20 -1.82
N ALA A 88 9.05 -11.40 -1.71
CA ALA A 88 9.07 -10.12 -1.01
C ALA A 88 8.23 -10.20 0.28
N LYS A 89 8.62 -9.44 1.31
CA LYS A 89 7.81 -9.31 2.51
C LYS A 89 6.58 -8.42 2.23
N PRO A 90 5.35 -8.94 2.40
CA PRO A 90 4.16 -8.16 2.14
C PRO A 90 3.88 -7.15 3.26
N MET A 91 3.43 -5.95 2.90
CA MET A 91 2.95 -4.94 3.85
C MET A 91 1.81 -4.10 3.27
N SER A 92 1.15 -3.34 4.15
CA SER A 92 0.18 -2.31 3.78
C SER A 92 0.55 -0.97 4.40
N LEU A 93 -0.01 0.13 3.89
CA LEU A 93 0.14 1.44 4.54
C LEU A 93 -0.37 1.45 5.99
N VAL A 94 -1.50 0.77 6.25
CA VAL A 94 -2.10 0.70 7.59
C VAL A 94 -1.14 0.03 8.58
N SER A 95 -0.45 -1.03 8.14
CA SER A 95 0.60 -1.70 8.95
C SER A 95 1.64 -0.69 9.44
N GLY A 96 2.10 0.20 8.55
CA GLY A 96 3.09 1.23 8.86
C GLY A 96 2.54 2.29 9.83
N VAL A 97 1.32 2.77 9.62
CA VAL A 97 0.68 3.75 10.50
C VAL A 97 0.48 3.20 11.91
N VAL A 98 -0.04 1.97 12.04
CA VAL A 98 -0.25 1.32 13.35
C VAL A 98 1.09 1.10 14.07
N ALA A 99 2.12 0.63 13.36
CA ALA A 99 3.45 0.46 13.93
C ALA A 99 4.02 1.79 14.44
N ALA A 100 3.93 2.86 13.65
CA ALA A 100 4.41 4.19 14.03
C ALA A 100 3.68 4.74 15.26
N LEU A 101 2.35 4.66 15.29
CA LEU A 101 1.52 5.11 16.42
C LEU A 101 1.88 4.37 17.72
N ASN A 102 2.16 3.06 17.63
CA ASN A 102 2.62 2.27 18.77
C ASN A 102 4.01 2.71 19.26
N ILE A 103 4.95 2.98 18.35
CA ILE A 103 6.30 3.46 18.68
C ILE A 103 6.24 4.79 19.44
N VAL A 104 5.44 5.74 18.96
CA VAL A 104 5.26 7.04 19.64
C VAL A 104 4.32 6.98 20.84
N LYS A 105 3.81 5.79 21.17
CA LYS A 105 2.88 5.53 22.29
C LYS A 105 1.63 6.41 22.25
N ALA A 106 1.11 6.70 21.06
CA ALA A 106 -0.09 7.51 20.89
C ALA A 106 -1.29 6.86 21.61
N LYS A 107 -2.06 7.65 22.36
CA LYS A 107 -3.25 7.19 23.12
C LYS A 107 -4.54 7.88 22.71
N LYS A 108 -4.45 9.12 22.26
CA LYS A 108 -5.58 9.93 21.79
C LYS A 108 -5.22 10.42 20.40
N ILE A 109 -5.94 9.92 19.41
CA ILE A 109 -5.66 10.16 18.00
C ILE A 109 -6.86 10.90 17.41
N VAL A 110 -6.60 12.04 16.77
CA VAL A 110 -7.59 12.76 15.97
C VAL A 110 -7.32 12.39 14.52
N ILE A 111 -8.35 11.94 13.81
CA ILE A 111 -8.24 11.52 12.41
C ILE A 111 -8.81 12.64 11.53
N GLY A 112 -7.96 13.23 10.71
CA GLY A 112 -8.36 14.08 9.58
C GLY A 112 -8.31 13.27 8.30
N THR A 113 -9.44 13.15 7.61
CA THR A 113 -9.57 12.34 6.40
C THR A 113 -10.32 13.13 5.32
N PRO A 114 -9.99 12.95 4.03
CA PRO A 114 -10.75 13.54 2.93
C PRO A 114 -12.08 12.79 2.65
N TYR A 115 -12.31 11.66 3.30
CA TYR A 115 -13.56 10.89 3.18
C TYR A 115 -14.68 11.52 4.03
N LEU A 116 -15.89 11.54 3.48
CA LEU A 116 -17.13 11.96 4.15
C LEU A 116 -17.93 10.76 4.64
#